data_AF-A0A0X8CMI7-F1
#
_entry.id   AF-A0A0X8CMI7-F1
#
_cell.length_a   1.000
_cell.length_b   1.000
_cell.length_c   1.000
_cell.angle_alpha   90.00
_cell.angle_beta   90.00
_cell.angle_gamma   90.00
#
_symmetry.space_group_name_H-M   'P 1'
#
loop_
_entity.id
_entity.type
_entity.pdbx_description
1 polymer ?
#
loop_
_entity_poly.entity_id
_entity_poly.type
_entity_poly.pdbx_seq_one_letter_code
_entity_poly.pdbx_strand_id
1 'polypeptide(L)'
;MKTHEWNSDDMLARWRAAWAARQNEALERRGFTQRVDHRSLAVRRRKALERGDRVAAATLDRAPEIHVGPKDRKASRQQAPKSKIRLVGRNLKKGKRPLRYDLIDHGSRREWNMRTLRRNAKAYGRLVARTETTLARMRQRLQRYDRVLKLHSLHRLPRRRSQPVDVVDLVFSPASRYEHVRKRRAQLLWMIDQLDRLFLALLGIRESQLTRNTEWANRLRRRSHLLAPPVLGRYRVKPRSL
;
A
#
# COMPACT_ATOMS: atom_id res chain seq x y z
N MET A 1 -15.68 -40.71 23.21
CA MET A 1 -15.70 -39.80 22.04
C MET A 1 -14.53 -38.82 22.17
N LYS A 2 -13.74 -38.58 21.12
CA LYS A 2 -12.71 -37.51 21.13
C LYS A 2 -13.39 -36.19 20.78
N THR A 3 -13.69 -35.36 21.77
CA THR A 3 -14.21 -34.01 21.56
C THR A 3 -13.07 -33.14 21.03
N HIS A 4 -13.05 -32.89 19.72
CA HIS A 4 -12.01 -32.12 19.04
C HIS A 4 -12.19 -30.60 19.22
N GLU A 5 -12.55 -30.14 20.41
CA GLU A 5 -12.77 -28.72 20.69
C GLU A 5 -11.52 -27.87 20.39
N TRP A 6 -10.34 -28.47 20.56
CA TRP A 6 -9.05 -27.84 20.25
C TRP A 6 -8.79 -27.65 18.75
N ASN A 7 -9.54 -28.33 17.88
CA ASN A 7 -9.47 -28.16 16.42
C ASN A 7 -10.51 -27.15 15.90
N SER A 8 -11.25 -26.48 16.78
CA SER A 8 -12.21 -25.46 16.35
C SER A 8 -11.50 -24.19 15.86
N ASP A 9 -12.06 -23.56 14.83
CA ASP A 9 -11.56 -22.28 14.31
C ASP A 9 -11.60 -21.16 15.37
N ASP A 10 -12.62 -21.19 16.24
CA ASP A 10 -12.77 -20.24 17.34
C ASP A 10 -11.63 -20.36 18.36
N MET A 11 -11.25 -21.59 18.74
CA MET A 11 -10.12 -21.82 19.63
C MET A 11 -8.81 -21.37 18.99
N LEU A 12 -8.61 -21.67 17.70
CA LEU A 12 -7.44 -21.22 16.95
C LEU A 12 -7.36 -19.69 16.86
N ALA A 13 -8.49 -19.00 16.69
CA ALA A 13 -8.55 -17.55 16.70
C ALA A 13 -8.18 -16.97 18.07
N ARG A 14 -8.68 -17.57 19.17
CA ARG A 14 -8.32 -17.18 20.55
C ARG A 14 -6.83 -17.34 20.81
N TRP A 15 -6.23 -18.46 20.41
CA TRP A 15 -4.79 -18.69 20.58
C TRP A 15 -3.94 -17.71 19.77
N ARG A 16 -4.32 -17.43 18.51
CA ARG A 16 -3.64 -16.42 17.69
C ARG A 16 -3.72 -15.03 18.32
N ALA A 17 -4.85 -14.67 18.91
CA ALA A 17 -5.02 -13.41 19.63
C ALA A 17 -4.14 -13.33 20.89
N ALA A 18 -4.16 -14.38 21.73
CA ALA A 18 -3.35 -14.47 22.93
C ALA A 18 -1.84 -14.40 22.61
N TRP A 19 -1.39 -15.09 21.56
CA TRP A 19 -0.01 -15.04 21.10
C TRP A 19 0.40 -13.63 20.65
N ALA A 20 -0.43 -12.98 19.83
CA ALA A 20 -0.16 -11.60 19.39
C ALA A 20 -0.06 -10.62 20.57
N ALA A 21 -0.94 -10.75 21.56
CA ALA A 21 -0.90 -9.94 22.78
C ALA A 21 0.42 -10.12 23.53
N ARG A 22 0.80 -11.37 23.82
CA ARG A 22 2.04 -11.66 24.56
C ARG A 22 3.30 -11.23 23.80
N GLN A 23 3.31 -11.39 22.48
CA GLN A 23 4.41 -10.93 21.64
C GLN A 23 4.53 -9.40 21.67
N ASN A 24 3.41 -8.68 21.58
CA ASN A 24 3.42 -7.21 21.59
C ASN A 24 3.89 -6.66 22.93
N GLU A 25 3.48 -7.27 24.05
CA GLU A 25 3.97 -6.91 25.38
C GLU A 25 5.49 -7.13 25.50
N ALA A 26 6.02 -8.23 24.96
CA ALA A 26 7.46 -8.48 24.94
C ALA A 26 8.23 -7.48 24.05
N LEU A 27 7.65 -7.07 22.93
CA LEU A 27 8.22 -6.02 22.07
C LEU A 27 8.26 -4.67 22.79
N GLU A 28 7.18 -4.32 23.48
CA GLU A 28 7.06 -3.09 24.25
C GLU A 28 8.05 -3.03 25.42
N ARG A 29 8.18 -4.12 26.20
CA ARG A 29 9.18 -4.22 27.27
C ARG A 29 10.63 -4.04 26.78
N ARG A 30 10.88 -4.26 25.49
CA ARG A 30 12.19 -4.06 24.84
C ARG A 30 12.31 -2.74 24.08
N GLY A 31 11.32 -1.85 24.16
CA GLY A 31 11.33 -0.55 23.49
C GLY A 31 11.08 -0.60 21.98
N PHE A 32 10.60 -1.72 21.42
CA PHE A 32 10.25 -1.80 20.01
C PHE A 32 8.88 -1.18 19.75
N THR A 33 8.77 -0.34 18.71
CA THR A 33 7.52 0.30 18.29
C THR A 33 6.66 -0.59 17.39
N GLN A 34 7.23 -1.66 16.82
CA GLN A 34 6.50 -2.57 15.96
C GLN A 34 5.46 -3.36 16.75
N ARG A 35 4.34 -3.69 16.08
CA ARG A 35 3.24 -4.50 16.64
C ARG A 35 2.78 -5.54 15.64
N VAL A 36 2.39 -6.70 16.16
CA VAL A 36 1.83 -7.83 15.40
C VAL A 36 0.32 -7.89 15.62
N ASP A 37 -0.42 -8.09 14.54
CA ASP A 37 -1.87 -8.26 14.55
C ASP A 37 -2.19 -9.58 13.84
N HIS A 38 -2.95 -10.44 14.53
CA HIS A 38 -3.36 -11.74 14.00
C HIS A 38 -4.48 -11.64 12.95
N ARG A 39 -5.17 -10.50 12.89
CA ARG A 39 -6.30 -10.27 11.99
C ARG A 39 -5.79 -10.06 10.56
N SER A 40 -6.59 -10.49 9.60
CA SER A 40 -6.30 -10.25 8.19
C SER A 40 -6.24 -8.75 7.87
N LEU A 41 -5.50 -8.39 6.82
CA LEU A 41 -5.40 -6.99 6.37
C LEU A 41 -6.79 -6.41 6.05
N ALA A 42 -7.69 -7.21 5.50
CA ALA A 42 -9.06 -6.79 5.19
C ALA A 42 -9.86 -6.41 6.45
N VAL A 43 -9.79 -7.21 7.51
CA VAL A 43 -10.47 -6.92 8.80
C VAL A 43 -9.88 -5.65 9.42
N ARG A 44 -8.55 -5.53 9.41
CA ARG A 44 -7.86 -4.34 9.92
C ARG A 44 -8.23 -3.09 9.13
N ARG A 45 -8.33 -3.19 7.81
CA ARG A 45 -8.75 -2.10 6.92
C ARG A 45 -10.17 -1.64 7.25
N ARG A 46 -11.11 -2.58 7.43
CA ARG A 46 -12.49 -2.26 7.82
C ARG A 46 -12.51 -1.50 9.16
N LYS A 47 -11.77 -1.98 10.16
CA LYS A 47 -11.64 -1.31 11.47
C LYS A 47 -10.94 0.06 11.39
N ALA A 48 -10.05 0.28 10.42
CA ALA A 48 -9.47 1.61 10.18
C ALA A 48 -10.50 2.57 9.56
N LEU A 49 -11.30 2.09 8.60
CA LEU A 49 -12.39 2.88 8.01
C LEU A 49 -13.48 3.24 9.03
N GLU A 50 -13.86 2.30 9.90
CA GLU A 50 -14.81 2.56 11.00
C GLU A 50 -14.32 3.66 11.95
N ARG A 51 -13.00 3.79 12.16
CA ARG A 51 -12.37 4.85 12.95
C ARG A 51 -12.14 6.15 12.18
N GLY A 52 -12.45 6.20 10.88
CA GLY A 52 -12.16 7.34 10.02
C GLY A 52 -10.69 7.48 9.60
N ASP A 53 -9.82 6.53 9.94
CA ASP A 53 -8.40 6.57 9.61
C ASP A 53 -8.14 6.11 8.17
N ARG A 54 -8.21 7.08 7.25
CA ARG A 54 -8.01 6.87 5.81
C ARG A 54 -6.59 6.42 5.48
N VAL A 55 -5.60 6.89 6.22
CA VAL A 55 -4.19 6.56 5.99
C VAL A 55 -3.92 5.11 6.32
N ALA A 56 -4.33 4.65 7.50
CA ALA A 56 -4.20 3.25 7.88
C ALA A 56 -5.00 2.35 6.94
N ALA A 57 -6.23 2.74 6.57
CA ALA A 57 -7.04 1.97 5.64
C ALA A 57 -6.35 1.78 4.28
N ALA A 58 -5.78 2.84 3.71
CA ALA A 58 -5.05 2.75 2.44
C ALA A 58 -3.77 1.90 2.56
N THR A 59 -3.05 2.02 3.67
CA THR A 59 -1.85 1.21 3.94
C THR A 59 -2.16 -0.29 4.02
N LEU A 60 -3.34 -0.64 4.53
CA LEU A 60 -3.80 -2.02 4.68
C LEU A 60 -4.42 -2.58 3.39
N ASP A 61 -4.73 -1.73 2.41
CA ASP A 61 -5.28 -2.11 1.10
C ASP A 61 -4.19 -2.61 0.13
N ARG A 62 -3.55 -3.72 0.52
CA ARG A 62 -2.49 -4.37 -0.26
C ARG A 62 -2.53 -5.88 -0.10
N ALA A 63 -1.95 -6.58 -1.07
CA ALA A 63 -1.74 -8.01 -0.94
C ALA A 63 -0.60 -8.30 0.07
N PRO A 64 -0.79 -9.26 0.99
CA PRO A 64 0.17 -9.57 2.05
C PRO A 64 1.39 -10.33 1.52
N GLU A 65 2.60 -10.06 1.99
CA GLU A 65 3.79 -10.83 1.59
C GLU A 65 3.79 -12.25 2.18
N ILE A 66 4.30 -13.24 1.44
CA ILE A 66 4.49 -14.61 1.93
C ILE A 66 5.88 -14.71 2.58
N HIS A 67 5.95 -15.31 3.77
CA HIS A 67 7.22 -15.60 4.41
C HIS A 67 8.05 -16.58 3.57
N VAL A 68 9.31 -16.24 3.31
CA VAL A 68 10.26 -17.12 2.59
C VAL A 68 11.35 -17.59 3.55
N GLY A 69 11.23 -18.85 3.94
CA GLY A 69 12.17 -19.52 4.84
C GLY A 69 13.52 -19.84 4.17
N PRO A 70 14.54 -20.24 4.96
CA PRO A 70 15.89 -20.50 4.45
C PRO A 70 15.96 -21.58 3.36
N LYS A 71 15.19 -22.67 3.50
CA LYS A 71 15.14 -23.78 2.52
C LYS A 71 14.60 -23.31 1.18
N ASP A 72 13.45 -22.64 1.16
CA ASP A 72 12.87 -22.07 -0.06
C ASP A 72 13.81 -21.05 -0.71
N ARG A 73 14.48 -20.25 0.12
CA ARG A 73 15.44 -19.25 -0.33
C ARG A 73 16.65 -19.91 -1.01
N LYS A 74 17.10 -21.08 -0.54
CA LYS A 74 18.17 -21.88 -1.16
C LYS A 74 17.66 -22.57 -2.43
N ALA A 75 16.52 -23.25 -2.36
CA ALA A 75 15.94 -23.99 -3.48
C ALA A 75 15.70 -23.09 -4.70
N SER A 76 15.04 -21.95 -4.50
CA SER A 76 14.75 -20.99 -5.58
C SER A 76 16.00 -20.37 -6.21
N ARG A 77 17.18 -20.47 -5.57
CA ARG A 77 18.45 -19.96 -6.11
C ARG A 77 19.09 -20.99 -7.05
N GLN A 78 18.92 -22.26 -6.74
CA GLN A 78 19.59 -23.34 -7.45
C GLN A 78 18.78 -23.81 -8.65
N GLN A 79 17.46 -23.87 -8.51
CA GLN A 79 16.57 -24.39 -9.53
C GLN A 79 15.27 -23.61 -9.55
N ALA A 80 14.75 -23.36 -10.75
CA ALA A 80 13.35 -22.97 -10.89
C ALA A 80 12.48 -24.14 -10.40
N PRO A 81 11.46 -23.90 -9.56
CA PRO A 81 10.52 -24.95 -9.20
C PRO A 81 9.88 -25.48 -10.48
N LYS A 82 9.97 -26.79 -10.70
CA LYS A 82 9.30 -27.49 -11.80
C LYS A 82 8.17 -28.30 -11.20
N SER A 83 6.95 -27.79 -11.28
CA SER A 83 5.76 -28.59 -11.05
C SER A 83 5.72 -29.74 -12.06
N LYS A 84 5.64 -30.97 -11.56
CA LYS A 84 5.45 -32.18 -12.37
C LYS A 84 4.10 -32.77 -12.04
N ILE A 85 3.42 -33.32 -13.04
CA ILE A 85 2.21 -34.12 -12.83
C ILE A 85 2.64 -35.36 -12.03
N ARG A 86 2.02 -35.57 -10.87
CA ARG A 86 2.27 -36.76 -10.02
C ARG A 86 1.04 -37.62 -10.01
N LEU A 87 1.20 -38.92 -10.22
CA LEU A 87 0.11 -39.88 -10.04
C LEU A 87 -0.06 -40.18 -8.55
N VAL A 88 -1.23 -39.84 -7.99
CA VAL A 88 -1.53 -39.99 -6.56
C VAL A 88 -2.78 -40.86 -6.36
N GLY A 89 -2.83 -41.58 -5.25
CA GLY A 89 -3.94 -42.44 -4.86
C GLY A 89 -3.61 -43.93 -4.93
N ARG A 90 -4.55 -44.75 -4.47
CA ARG A 90 -4.48 -46.22 -4.54
C ARG A 90 -4.58 -46.67 -6.00
N ASN A 91 -3.97 -47.80 -6.34
CA ASN A 91 -4.18 -48.46 -7.64
C ASN A 91 -5.66 -48.86 -7.76
N LEU A 92 -6.41 -48.12 -8.57
CA LEU A 92 -7.78 -48.44 -8.96
C LEU A 92 -7.75 -49.16 -10.31
N LYS A 93 -8.84 -49.86 -10.68
CA LYS A 93 -8.99 -50.50 -12.01
C LYS A 93 -8.78 -49.54 -13.19
N LYS A 94 -9.06 -48.24 -12.99
CA LYS A 94 -8.88 -47.15 -13.98
C LYS A 94 -7.52 -46.45 -13.90
N GLY A 95 -6.56 -46.99 -13.13
CA GLY A 95 -5.25 -46.36 -12.89
C GLY A 95 -5.27 -45.29 -11.78
N LYS A 96 -4.12 -44.64 -11.57
CA LYS A 96 -3.95 -43.56 -10.58
C LYS A 96 -4.43 -42.21 -11.13
N ARG A 97 -4.90 -41.33 -10.25
CA ARG A 97 -5.36 -39.97 -10.63
C ARG A 97 -4.15 -39.04 -10.82
N PRO A 98 -4.07 -38.26 -11.90
CA PRO A 98 -3.01 -37.27 -12.08
C PRO A 98 -3.26 -36.03 -11.22
N LEU A 99 -2.36 -35.76 -10.29
CA LEU A 99 -2.29 -34.50 -9.55
C LEU A 99 -1.43 -33.51 -10.34
N ARG A 100 -2.11 -32.53 -10.94
CA ARG A 100 -1.55 -31.52 -11.84
C ARG A 100 -1.10 -30.28 -11.08
N TYR A 101 0.07 -30.34 -10.45
CA TYR A 101 0.65 -29.18 -9.77
C TYR A 101 0.94 -28.02 -10.72
N ASP A 102 1.15 -28.31 -12.00
CA ASP A 102 1.39 -27.36 -13.09
C ASP A 102 0.28 -26.33 -13.29
N LEU A 103 -0.97 -26.69 -13.02
CA LEU A 103 -2.11 -25.77 -13.13
C LEU A 103 -2.18 -24.76 -11.98
N ILE A 104 -1.57 -25.09 -10.83
CA ILE A 104 -1.62 -24.29 -9.60
C ILE A 104 -0.27 -23.59 -9.35
N ASP A 105 0.81 -24.08 -9.95
CA ASP A 105 2.14 -23.53 -9.75
C ASP A 105 2.22 -22.12 -10.33
N HIS A 106 2.54 -21.17 -9.47
CA HIS A 106 2.72 -19.79 -9.83
C HIS A 106 4.19 -19.39 -9.74
N GLY A 107 5.11 -20.35 -9.70
CA GLY A 107 6.54 -20.12 -9.51
C GLY A 107 6.92 -20.03 -8.03
N SER A 108 8.13 -19.56 -7.75
CA SER A 108 8.64 -19.57 -6.38
C SER A 108 7.92 -18.56 -5.47
N ARG A 109 7.88 -18.83 -4.15
CA ARG A 109 7.36 -17.84 -3.15
C ARG A 109 8.04 -16.47 -3.26
N ARG A 110 9.29 -16.43 -3.74
CA ARG A 110 10.04 -15.18 -3.99
C ARG A 110 9.52 -14.43 -5.21
N GLU A 111 9.29 -15.13 -6.32
CA GLU A 111 8.65 -14.53 -7.51
C GLU A 111 7.25 -14.04 -7.19
N TRP A 112 6.51 -14.78 -6.36
CA TRP A 112 5.24 -14.35 -5.82
C TRP A 112 5.38 -13.01 -5.08
N ASN A 113 6.31 -12.89 -4.12
CA ASN A 113 6.54 -11.63 -3.39
C ASN A 113 6.94 -10.49 -4.32
N MET A 114 7.82 -10.74 -5.30
CA MET A 114 8.21 -9.72 -6.30
C MET A 114 7.03 -9.19 -7.10
N ARG A 115 6.18 -10.09 -7.61
CA ARG A 115 4.96 -9.68 -8.34
C ARG A 115 3.99 -8.94 -7.43
N THR A 116 3.84 -9.40 -6.19
CA THR A 116 2.98 -8.75 -5.19
C THR A 116 3.46 -7.33 -4.88
N LEU A 117 4.75 -7.13 -4.59
CA LEU A 117 5.34 -5.81 -4.35
C LEU A 117 5.16 -4.87 -5.54
N ARG A 118 5.38 -5.35 -6.77
CA ARG A 118 5.15 -4.56 -8.00
C ARG A 118 3.68 -4.18 -8.18
N ARG A 119 2.76 -5.12 -7.95
CA ARG A 119 1.31 -4.87 -8.02
C ARG A 119 0.87 -3.86 -6.97
N ASN A 120 1.32 -4.02 -5.73
CA ASN A 120 1.06 -3.08 -4.64
C ASN A 120 1.61 -1.68 -4.99
N ALA A 121 2.86 -1.57 -5.44
CA ALA A 121 3.45 -0.29 -5.85
C ALA A 121 2.67 0.39 -6.98
N LYS A 122 2.20 -0.37 -7.97
CA LYS A 122 1.34 0.14 -9.06
C LYS A 122 -0.02 0.60 -8.55
N ALA A 123 -0.64 -0.16 -7.63
CA ALA A 123 -1.91 0.21 -7.02
C ALA A 123 -1.77 1.51 -6.22
N TYR A 124 -0.74 1.64 -5.40
CA TYR A 124 -0.43 2.88 -4.68
C TYR A 124 -0.13 4.05 -5.62
N GLY A 125 0.62 3.83 -6.71
CA GLY A 125 0.86 4.87 -7.71
C GLY A 125 -0.43 5.41 -8.34
N ARG A 126 -1.41 4.53 -8.63
CA ARG A 126 -2.73 4.96 -9.11
C ARG A 126 -3.50 5.77 -8.06
N LEU A 127 -3.40 5.37 -6.78
CA LEU A 127 -4.08 6.06 -5.70
C LEU A 127 -3.46 7.45 -5.46
N VAL A 128 -2.14 7.56 -5.47
CA VAL A 128 -1.40 8.84 -5.42
C VAL A 128 -1.88 9.77 -6.53
N ALA A 129 -1.87 9.32 -7.79
CA ALA A 129 -2.31 10.15 -8.92
C ALA A 129 -3.77 10.62 -8.81
N ARG A 130 -4.66 9.77 -8.29
CA ARG A 130 -6.06 10.14 -8.02
C ARG A 130 -6.19 11.18 -6.91
N THR A 131 -5.45 11.00 -5.82
CA THR A 131 -5.44 11.96 -4.71
C THR A 131 -4.87 13.30 -5.16
N GLU A 132 -3.79 13.30 -5.93
CA GLU A 132 -3.19 14.49 -6.53
C GLU A 132 -4.18 15.24 -7.42
N THR A 133 -4.85 14.54 -8.33
CA THR A 133 -5.87 15.13 -9.22
C THR A 133 -7.01 15.75 -8.41
N THR A 134 -7.48 15.05 -7.37
CA THR A 134 -8.56 15.52 -6.50
C THR A 134 -8.14 16.78 -5.75
N LEU A 135 -6.93 16.78 -5.22
CA LEU A 135 -6.34 17.87 -4.47
C LEU A 135 -6.09 19.10 -5.35
N ALA A 136 -5.61 18.92 -6.59
CA ALA A 136 -5.48 20.01 -7.57
C ALA A 136 -6.85 20.69 -7.84
N ARG A 137 -7.91 19.90 -8.06
CA ARG A 137 -9.27 20.42 -8.24
C ARG A 137 -9.77 21.19 -7.01
N MET A 138 -9.50 20.68 -5.81
CA MET A 138 -9.89 21.38 -4.57
C MET A 138 -9.12 22.68 -4.38
N ARG A 139 -7.83 22.72 -4.68
CA ARG A 139 -7.01 23.95 -4.64
C ARG A 139 -7.48 24.99 -5.66
N GLN A 140 -7.85 24.58 -6.87
CA GLN A 140 -8.48 25.49 -7.85
C GLN A 140 -9.79 26.08 -7.33
N ARG A 141 -10.64 25.25 -6.70
CA ARG A 141 -11.90 25.71 -6.10
C ARG A 141 -11.65 26.66 -4.92
N LEU A 142 -10.63 26.41 -4.11
CA LEU A 142 -10.19 27.29 -3.03
C LEU A 142 -9.79 28.66 -3.59
N GLN A 143 -8.95 28.69 -4.62
CA GLN A 143 -8.53 29.93 -5.28
C GLN A 143 -9.73 30.74 -5.81
N ARG A 144 -10.76 30.06 -6.35
CA ARG A 144 -12.00 30.73 -6.78
C ARG A 144 -12.70 31.44 -5.62
N TYR A 145 -12.83 30.78 -4.47
CA TYR A 145 -13.44 31.39 -3.29
C TYR A 145 -12.58 32.52 -2.70
N ASP A 146 -11.26 32.38 -2.69
CA ASP A 146 -10.34 33.44 -2.26
C ASP A 146 -10.50 34.69 -3.14
N ARG A 147 -10.63 34.53 -4.46
CA ARG A 147 -10.90 35.66 -5.38
C ARG A 147 -12.23 36.35 -5.05
N VAL A 148 -13.30 35.60 -4.80
CA VAL A 148 -14.61 36.16 -4.44
C VAL A 148 -14.55 36.94 -3.13
N LEU A 149 -13.87 36.41 -2.10
CA LEU A 149 -13.70 37.10 -0.83
C LEU A 149 -12.80 38.34 -0.95
N LYS A 150 -11.75 38.27 -1.77
CA LYS A 150 -10.88 39.42 -2.05
C LYS A 150 -11.67 40.55 -2.71
N LEU A 151 -12.45 40.25 -3.75
CA LEU A 151 -13.31 41.24 -4.41
C LEU A 151 -14.30 41.86 -3.42
N HIS A 152 -14.94 41.04 -2.57
CA HIS A 152 -15.83 41.54 -1.53
C HIS A 152 -15.15 42.49 -0.53
N SER A 153 -13.95 42.14 -0.06
CA SER A 153 -13.19 42.97 0.86
C SER A 153 -12.85 44.35 0.27
N LEU A 154 -12.61 44.42 -1.04
CA LEU A 154 -12.34 45.66 -1.75
C LEU A 154 -13.60 46.52 -1.93
N HIS A 155 -14.78 45.92 -2.08
CA HIS A 155 -16.04 46.65 -2.23
C HIS A 155 -16.59 47.19 -0.89
N ARG A 156 -16.07 46.70 0.25
CA ARG A 156 -16.49 47.11 1.59
C ARG A 156 -15.77 48.37 2.10
N LEU A 157 -15.06 49.09 1.24
CA LEU A 157 -14.50 50.40 1.56
C LEU A 157 -15.62 51.35 2.06
N PRO A 158 -15.34 52.26 3.01
CA PRO A 158 -16.38 53.11 3.59
C PRO A 158 -17.08 53.92 2.49
N ARG A 159 -18.39 53.69 2.29
CA ARG A 159 -19.24 54.57 1.48
C ARG A 159 -19.04 56.00 2.02
N ARG A 160 -18.70 56.96 1.15
CA ARG A 160 -18.75 58.39 1.52
C ARG A 160 -20.15 58.67 2.09
N ARG A 161 -20.23 59.33 3.25
CA ARG A 161 -21.44 59.57 4.05
C ARG A 161 -22.64 60.20 3.30
N SER A 162 -22.46 60.65 2.06
CA SER A 162 -23.44 61.43 1.29
C SER A 162 -24.23 60.66 0.24
N GLN A 163 -24.11 59.32 0.12
CA GLN A 163 -24.92 58.55 -0.85
C GLN A 163 -26.18 57.95 -0.20
N PRO A 164 -27.37 58.18 -0.79
CA PRO A 164 -28.61 57.55 -0.32
C PRO A 164 -28.52 56.03 -0.47
N VAL A 165 -28.96 55.31 0.55
CA VAL A 165 -28.98 53.84 0.55
C VAL A 165 -30.18 53.38 -0.24
N ASP A 166 -29.94 52.75 -1.39
CA ASP A 166 -31.00 52.20 -2.24
C ASP A 166 -31.68 51.02 -1.54
N VAL A 167 -33.01 51.00 -1.47
CA VAL A 167 -33.80 49.99 -0.72
C VAL A 167 -33.61 48.58 -1.32
N VAL A 168 -33.23 48.51 -2.60
CA VAL A 168 -32.96 47.27 -3.35
C VAL A 168 -31.68 46.55 -2.85
N ASP A 169 -30.69 47.30 -2.34
CA ASP A 169 -29.45 46.72 -1.77
C ASP A 169 -29.71 45.94 -0.47
N LEU A 170 -30.81 46.22 0.23
CA LEU A 170 -31.21 45.53 1.47
C LEU A 170 -31.90 44.18 1.22
N VAL A 171 -32.60 44.03 0.09
CA VAL A 171 -33.49 42.89 -0.19
C VAL A 171 -32.73 41.61 -0.57
N PHE A 172 -31.57 41.73 -1.21
CA PHE A 172 -30.67 40.60 -1.49
C PHE A 172 -29.42 40.68 -0.63
N SER A 173 -29.52 40.41 0.68
CA SER A 173 -28.40 40.55 1.61
C SER A 173 -27.12 39.89 1.09
N PRO A 174 -26.12 40.68 0.64
CA PRO A 174 -24.86 40.14 0.12
C PRO A 174 -24.12 39.34 1.20
N ALA A 175 -24.35 39.68 2.47
CA ALA A 175 -23.73 39.05 3.63
C ALA A 175 -23.93 37.52 3.67
N SER A 176 -25.15 37.02 3.38
CA SER A 176 -25.46 35.58 3.38
C SER A 176 -24.67 34.82 2.30
N ARG A 177 -24.48 35.43 1.12
CA ARG A 177 -23.68 34.84 0.03
C ARG A 177 -22.20 34.72 0.42
N TYR A 178 -21.64 35.74 1.04
CA TYR A 178 -20.23 35.71 1.47
C TYR A 178 -20.00 34.82 2.69
N GLU A 179 -20.96 34.73 3.60
CA GLU A 179 -20.94 33.74 4.69
C GLU A 179 -20.91 32.31 4.15
N HIS A 180 -21.73 32.00 3.14
CA HIS A 180 -21.68 30.71 2.46
C HIS A 180 -20.29 30.44 1.88
N VAL A 181 -19.72 31.42 1.19
CA VAL A 181 -18.36 31.32 0.62
C VAL A 181 -17.31 31.07 1.71
N ARG A 182 -17.36 31.78 2.84
CA ARG A 182 -16.46 31.56 4.00
C ARG A 182 -16.60 30.15 4.56
N LYS A 183 -17.83 29.67 4.77
CA LYS A 183 -18.12 28.30 5.25
C LYS A 183 -17.56 27.24 4.29
N ARG A 184 -17.80 27.40 2.98
CA ARG A 184 -17.28 26.47 1.95
C ARG A 184 -15.76 26.50 1.84
N ARG A 185 -15.13 27.67 1.96
CA ARG A 185 -13.67 27.82 2.01
C ARG A 185 -13.07 27.05 3.18
N ALA A 186 -13.62 27.24 4.38
CA ALA A 186 -13.15 26.54 5.57
C ALA A 186 -13.29 25.01 5.42
N GLN A 187 -14.42 24.56 4.88
CA GLN A 187 -14.64 23.14 4.57
C GLN A 187 -13.59 22.61 3.57
N LEU A 188 -13.26 23.35 2.51
CA LEU A 188 -12.25 22.93 1.55
C LEU A 188 -10.85 22.85 2.16
N LEU A 189 -10.46 23.82 3.00
CA LEU A 189 -9.17 23.78 3.67
C LEU A 189 -9.04 22.53 4.55
N TRP A 190 -10.09 22.21 5.30
CA TRP A 190 -10.15 20.98 6.09
C TRP A 190 -10.02 19.73 5.20
N MET A 191 -10.76 19.65 4.08
CA MET A 191 -10.66 18.52 3.15
C MET A 191 -9.27 18.40 2.49
N ILE A 192 -8.65 19.53 2.15
CA ILE A 192 -7.30 19.59 1.56
C ILE A 192 -6.27 19.05 2.55
N ASP A 193 -6.29 19.49 3.82
CA ASP A 193 -5.39 18.97 4.86
C ASP A 193 -5.51 17.45 5.01
N GLN A 194 -6.75 16.92 5.02
CA GLN A 194 -6.97 15.47 5.10
C GLN A 194 -6.44 14.71 3.87
N LEU A 195 -6.54 15.29 2.67
CA LEU A 195 -6.00 14.70 1.45
C LEU A 195 -4.48 14.82 1.36
N ASP A 196 -3.89 15.93 1.83
CA ASP A 196 -2.44 16.14 1.88
C ASP A 196 -1.78 15.10 2.80
N ARG A 197 -2.34 14.85 4.00
CA ARG A 197 -1.87 13.79 4.90
C ARG A 197 -1.93 12.40 4.24
N LEU A 198 -3.04 12.12 3.56
CA LEU A 198 -3.21 10.87 2.82
C LEU A 198 -2.19 10.75 1.69
N PHE A 199 -1.98 11.81 0.92
CA PHE A 199 -1.05 11.87 -0.19
C PHE A 199 0.39 11.59 0.26
N LEU A 200 0.87 12.28 1.29
CA LEU A 200 2.21 12.09 1.85
C LEU A 200 2.42 10.67 2.35
N ALA A 201 1.44 10.13 3.09
CA ALA A 201 1.51 8.75 3.55
C ALA A 201 1.58 7.75 2.38
N LEU A 202 0.75 7.94 1.35
CA LEU A 202 0.74 7.09 0.16
C LEU A 202 2.05 7.14 -0.63
N LEU A 203 2.69 8.30 -0.71
CA LEU A 203 4.02 8.44 -1.31
C LEU A 203 5.05 7.60 -0.54
N GLY A 204 5.13 7.78 0.78
CA GLY A 204 6.06 7.01 1.62
C GLY A 204 5.80 5.50 1.54
N ILE A 205 4.54 5.07 1.50
CA ILE A 205 4.18 3.66 1.32
C ILE A 205 4.63 3.15 -0.05
N ARG A 206 4.35 3.90 -1.13
CA ARG A 206 4.77 3.53 -2.49
C ARG A 206 6.29 3.37 -2.57
N GLU A 207 7.03 4.32 -2.04
CA GLU A 207 8.50 4.29 -1.99
C GLU A 207 8.98 3.06 -1.21
N SER A 208 8.40 2.78 -0.04
CA SER A 208 8.75 1.57 0.72
C SER A 208 8.53 0.27 -0.08
N GLN A 209 7.49 0.20 -0.91
CA GLN A 209 7.23 -0.96 -1.77
C GLN A 209 8.28 -1.07 -2.89
N LEU A 210 8.72 0.05 -3.46
CA LEU A 210 9.77 0.09 -4.46
C LEU A 210 11.12 -0.29 -3.87
N THR A 211 11.49 0.26 -2.71
CA THR A 211 12.72 -0.09 -1.98
C THR A 211 12.75 -1.56 -1.61
N ARG A 212 11.63 -2.12 -1.13
CA ARG A 212 11.54 -3.58 -0.90
C ARG A 212 11.71 -4.38 -2.19
N ASN A 213 11.09 -3.96 -3.28
CA ASN A 213 11.21 -4.63 -4.57
C ASN A 213 12.67 -4.60 -5.08
N THR A 214 13.39 -3.49 -4.91
CA THR A 214 14.82 -3.40 -5.26
C THR A 214 15.68 -4.24 -4.33
N GLU A 215 15.44 -4.25 -3.02
CA GLU A 215 16.12 -5.15 -2.08
C GLU A 215 15.93 -6.62 -2.46
N TRP A 216 14.70 -7.02 -2.74
CA TRP A 216 14.40 -8.38 -3.18
C TRP A 216 15.08 -8.71 -4.52
N ALA A 217 15.10 -7.78 -5.47
CA ALA A 217 15.81 -7.92 -6.73
C ALA A 217 17.33 -8.04 -6.55
N ASN A 218 17.93 -7.24 -5.67
CA ASN A 218 19.36 -7.30 -5.36
C ASN A 218 19.73 -8.60 -4.66
N ARG A 219 18.88 -9.10 -3.75
CA ARG A 219 19.01 -10.44 -3.14
C ARG A 219 18.89 -11.58 -4.17
N LEU A 220 18.32 -11.33 -5.35
CA LEU A 220 18.33 -12.26 -6.48
C LEU A 220 19.60 -12.11 -7.33
N ARG A 221 20.01 -10.88 -7.68
CA ARG A 221 21.15 -10.58 -8.57
C ARG A 221 22.54 -10.84 -7.96
N ARG A 222 22.73 -10.73 -6.63
CA ARG A 222 24.04 -10.92 -5.95
C ARG A 222 24.71 -12.30 -6.14
N ARG A 223 24.19 -13.20 -6.99
CA ARG A 223 24.91 -14.40 -7.46
C ARG A 223 24.94 -14.63 -8.97
N SER A 224 24.28 -13.85 -9.83
CA SER A 224 24.54 -13.97 -11.27
C SER A 224 26.00 -13.63 -11.61
N HIS A 225 26.62 -12.72 -10.84
CA HIS A 225 28.04 -12.38 -10.96
C HIS A 225 29.00 -13.40 -10.33
N LEU A 226 28.54 -14.27 -9.42
CA LEU A 226 29.37 -15.33 -8.80
C LEU A 226 29.25 -16.67 -9.53
N LEU A 227 28.36 -16.76 -10.52
CA LEU A 227 28.14 -17.93 -11.38
C LEU A 227 28.41 -17.63 -12.85
N ALA A 228 28.81 -16.40 -13.18
CA ALA A 228 29.39 -16.13 -14.48
C ALA A 228 30.73 -16.89 -14.54
N PRO A 229 30.98 -17.73 -15.56
CA PRO A 229 32.32 -18.28 -15.73
C PRO A 229 33.31 -17.10 -15.80
N PRO A 230 34.54 -17.24 -15.27
CA PRO A 230 35.54 -16.21 -15.44
C PRO A 230 35.61 -15.93 -16.93
N VAL A 231 35.41 -14.67 -17.31
CA VAL A 231 35.64 -14.22 -18.69
C VAL A 231 37.08 -14.63 -18.96
N LEU A 232 37.28 -15.66 -19.80
CA LEU A 232 38.61 -16.11 -20.17
C LEU A 232 39.31 -14.90 -20.78
N GLY A 233 40.19 -14.31 -19.99
CA GLY A 233 41.06 -13.24 -20.43
C GLY A 233 41.75 -13.74 -21.69
N ARG A 234 41.67 -12.92 -22.74
CA ARG A 234 42.32 -13.15 -24.03
C ARG A 234 43.69 -13.78 -23.81
N TYR A 235 43.88 -15.03 -24.25
CA TYR A 235 45.19 -15.67 -24.26
C TYR A 235 46.13 -14.75 -25.02
N ARG A 236 47.07 -14.14 -24.30
CA ARG A 236 48.18 -13.40 -24.89
C ARG A 236 49.12 -14.46 -25.46
N VAL A 237 49.00 -14.73 -26.75
CA VAL A 237 49.93 -15.60 -27.49
C VAL A 237 51.32 -14.96 -27.33
N LYS A 238 52.22 -15.62 -26.59
CA LYS A 238 53.63 -15.23 -26.59
C LYS A 238 54.20 -15.54 -27.98
N PRO A 239 54.93 -14.61 -28.61
CA PRO A 239 55.62 -14.93 -29.86
C PRO A 239 56.71 -15.97 -29.56
N ARG A 240 56.75 -17.03 -30.36
CA ARG A 240 57.85 -18.00 -30.38
C ARG A 240 59.08 -17.31 -30.97
N SER A 241 60.15 -17.19 -30.19
CA SER A 241 61.49 -16.93 -30.71
C SER A 241 62.01 -18.19 -31.38
N LEU A 242 62.70 -18.00 -32.51
CA LEU A 242 63.37 -19.01 -33.34
C LEU A 242 64.43 -19.79 -32.57
#